data_AF-A0A1R2BFQ4-F1
#
_entry.id   AF-A0A1R2BFQ4-F1
#
_cell.length_a   1.000
_cell.length_b   1.000
_cell.length_c   1.000
_cell.angle_alpha   90.00
_cell.angle_beta   90.00
_cell.angle_gamma   90.00
#
_symmetry.space_group_name_H-M   'P 1'
#
loop_
_entity.id
_entity.type
_entity.pdbx_description
1 polymer ?
#
loop_
_entity_poly.entity_id
_entity_poly.type
_entity_poly.pdbx_seq_one_letter_code
_entity_poly.pdbx_strand_id
1 'polypeptide(L)'
;MIGKLLAEARGFILANFKNTPGAEALLKEQGLMIPDKVTLQDLEKLIGEVVNLKHNIQGIVQGLKNWLLHEKVNETFGVQEKTVVDNCMKHLRNCLDHYWEFADVIHNDENYIEKSQKQFRNAKEKIKLILLFFEWALFSDLDCGWFKSEDNVTWLVNITIFSLKKAGSEYEMFNLEEELMIIQRILCRLVGKNKIDELLTRISYGQAFAYQLILQYDRLGRIITKHTEPLHILHFYSGQSQIRLATFVNLLEFPSLQKQFLDTEFIEVLIKDYLNDYKVLSARFNKLSIEFLPFRETPPIRSEAINIIMTVLKEKIKCKLVYDDVLQHLQRYKTIEYEILNAQSINPVVQATSLELLQAFISSNDSHLEYLLMQANGKYVFSEVLAKNPELSMRFPVIAAYCKV
;
A
#
# COMPACT_ATOMS: atom_id res chain seq x y z
N MET A 1 13.84 14.47 -4.18
CA MET A 1 13.55 15.91 -4.45
C MET A 1 12.05 16.15 -4.54
N ILE A 2 11.28 15.41 -5.35
CA ILE A 2 9.80 15.49 -5.42
C ILE A 2 9.10 14.97 -4.16
N GLY A 3 9.56 13.88 -3.54
CA GLY A 3 8.98 13.39 -2.27
C GLY A 3 9.01 14.43 -1.15
N LYS A 4 10.12 15.18 -1.02
CA LYS A 4 10.22 16.33 -0.10
C LYS A 4 9.30 17.48 -0.50
N LEU A 5 9.22 17.80 -1.79
CA LEU A 5 8.27 18.79 -2.29
C LEU A 5 6.82 18.42 -1.93
N LEU A 6 6.43 17.15 -2.05
CA LEU A 6 5.07 16.69 -1.71
C LEU A 6 4.82 16.63 -0.20
N ALA A 7 5.85 16.39 0.60
CA ALA A 7 5.74 16.38 2.05
C ALA A 7 5.74 17.79 2.67
N GLU A 8 6.37 18.77 2.00
CA GLU A 8 6.60 20.11 2.55
C GLU A 8 5.79 21.22 1.85
N ALA A 9 5.33 20.99 0.61
CA ALA A 9 4.58 22.01 -0.13
C ALA A 9 3.13 22.10 0.34
N ARG A 10 2.63 23.33 0.42
CA ARG A 10 1.24 23.62 0.77
C ARG A 10 0.27 23.01 -0.25
N GLY A 11 -0.92 22.59 0.21
CA GLY A 11 -1.93 21.93 -0.63
C GLY A 11 -2.27 22.66 -1.94
N PHE A 12 -2.26 24.00 -1.96
CA PHE A 12 -2.50 24.77 -3.18
C PHE A 12 -1.38 24.62 -4.23
N ILE A 13 -0.11 24.53 -3.79
CA ILE A 13 1.04 24.34 -4.69
C ILE A 13 0.93 22.96 -5.34
N LEU A 14 0.53 21.97 -4.55
CA LEU A 14 0.38 20.60 -5.01
C LEU A 14 -0.85 20.43 -5.92
N ALA A 15 -1.96 21.13 -5.64
CA ALA A 15 -3.10 21.19 -6.56
C ALA A 15 -2.71 21.77 -7.94
N ASN A 16 -1.88 22.81 -7.95
CA ASN A 16 -1.35 23.37 -9.21
C ASN A 16 -0.36 22.43 -9.89
N PHE A 17 0.48 21.73 -9.11
CA PHE A 17 1.40 20.71 -9.65
C PHE A 17 0.64 19.56 -10.31
N LYS A 18 -0.46 19.07 -9.70
CA LYS A 18 -1.31 18.01 -10.27
C LYS A 18 -1.81 18.36 -11.68
N ASN A 19 -2.14 19.63 -11.92
CA ASN A 19 -2.64 20.11 -13.21
C ASN A 19 -1.53 20.43 -14.23
N THR A 20 -0.26 20.20 -13.87
CA THR A 20 0.88 20.45 -14.77
C THR A 20 1.07 19.25 -15.71
N PRO A 21 1.25 19.47 -17.04
CA PRO A 21 1.52 18.38 -17.97
C PRO A 21 2.72 17.53 -17.54
N GLY A 22 2.55 16.21 -17.52
CA GLY A 22 3.59 15.26 -17.11
C GLY A 22 3.72 15.02 -15.60
N ALA A 23 3.04 15.81 -14.76
CA ALA A 23 3.08 15.62 -13.30
C ALA A 23 2.50 14.26 -12.88
N GLU A 24 1.44 13.78 -13.55
CA GLU A 24 0.85 12.47 -13.27
C GLU A 24 1.82 11.32 -13.55
N ALA A 25 2.56 11.36 -14.67
CA ALA A 25 3.58 10.37 -14.98
C ALA A 25 4.71 10.39 -13.94
N LEU A 26 5.14 11.59 -13.55
CA LEU A 26 6.21 11.80 -12.58
C LEU A 26 5.82 11.37 -11.16
N LEU A 27 4.57 11.62 -10.77
CA LEU A 27 3.97 11.13 -9.52
C LEU A 27 3.87 9.61 -9.52
N LYS A 28 3.40 9.02 -10.63
CA LYS A 28 3.28 7.57 -10.81
C LYS A 28 4.64 6.87 -10.76
N GLU A 29 5.68 7.44 -11.36
CA GLU A 29 7.06 6.94 -11.29
C GLU A 29 7.63 6.93 -9.86
N GLN A 30 7.14 7.82 -9.00
CA GLN A 30 7.56 7.90 -7.60
C GLN A 30 6.60 7.17 -6.64
N GLY A 31 5.53 6.55 -7.15
CA GLY A 31 4.49 5.91 -6.32
C GLY A 31 3.69 6.91 -5.47
N LEU A 32 3.60 8.17 -5.92
CA LEU A 32 2.96 9.27 -5.19
C LEU A 32 1.65 9.65 -5.87
N MET A 33 0.66 10.09 -5.09
CA MET A 33 -0.63 10.55 -5.61
C MET A 33 -1.10 11.79 -4.85
N ILE A 34 -1.55 12.80 -5.61
CA ILE A 34 -2.20 13.98 -5.04
C ILE A 34 -3.70 13.72 -5.01
N PRO A 35 -4.33 13.69 -3.80
CA PRO A 35 -5.75 13.39 -3.67
C PRO A 35 -6.61 14.41 -4.41
N ASP A 36 -7.77 13.97 -4.89
CA ASP A 36 -8.75 14.89 -5.46
C ASP A 36 -9.30 15.80 -4.37
N LYS A 37 -9.49 17.09 -4.71
CA LYS A 37 -10.15 18.03 -3.81
C LYS A 37 -11.62 17.64 -3.70
N VAL A 38 -12.06 17.33 -2.49
CA VAL A 38 -13.49 17.11 -2.20
C VAL A 38 -14.16 18.47 -2.01
N THR A 39 -15.24 18.73 -2.76
CA THR A 39 -15.97 20.00 -2.64
C THR A 39 -17.02 19.96 -1.54
N LEU A 40 -17.41 21.13 -1.03
CA LEU A 40 -18.54 21.28 -0.10
C LEU A 40 -19.83 20.67 -0.66
N GLN A 41 -20.09 20.88 -1.95
CA GLN A 41 -21.29 20.37 -2.61
C GLN A 41 -21.32 18.85 -2.63
N ASP A 42 -20.16 18.20 -2.72
CA ASP A 42 -20.09 16.74 -2.69
C ASP A 42 -20.41 16.21 -1.29
N LEU A 43 -19.88 16.84 -0.24
CA LEU A 43 -20.21 16.49 1.14
C LEU A 43 -21.67 16.81 1.49
N GLU A 44 -22.23 17.90 0.98
CA GLU A 44 -23.65 18.23 1.16
C GLU A 44 -24.59 17.21 0.52
N LYS A 45 -24.15 16.47 -0.52
CA LYS A 45 -24.96 15.37 -1.09
C LYS A 45 -25.06 14.16 -0.15
N LEU A 46 -24.10 13.95 0.76
CA LEU A 46 -24.15 12.88 1.78
C LEU A 46 -25.35 13.03 2.72
N ILE A 47 -25.79 14.27 2.90
CA ILE A 47 -26.78 14.71 3.88
C ILE A 47 -28.22 14.39 3.45
N GLY A 48 -28.46 14.22 2.15
CA GLY A 48 -29.80 14.18 1.57
C GLY A 48 -30.56 12.85 1.71
N GLU A 49 -29.90 11.74 2.03
CA GLU A 49 -30.56 10.42 2.03
C GLU A 49 -30.54 9.72 3.38
N VAL A 50 -31.78 9.53 3.87
CA VAL A 50 -32.21 8.87 5.10
C VAL A 50 -31.42 7.59 5.36
N VAL A 51 -30.41 7.69 6.21
CA VAL A 51 -30.15 6.65 7.20
C VAL A 51 -30.32 7.34 8.55
N ASN A 52 -31.06 6.69 9.44
CA ASN A 52 -31.76 7.26 10.60
C ASN A 52 -30.85 7.82 11.72
N LEU A 53 -29.81 8.59 11.41
CA LEU A 53 -28.93 9.25 12.36
C LEU A 53 -29.45 10.68 12.61
N LYS A 54 -30.41 10.79 13.53
CA LYS A 54 -30.92 12.05 14.10
C LYS A 54 -29.82 12.82 14.88
N HIS A 55 -28.77 13.32 14.23
CA HIS A 55 -27.79 14.21 14.90
C HIS A 55 -27.36 15.38 13.98
N ASN A 56 -27.82 16.57 14.36
CA ASN A 56 -27.48 17.95 13.97
C ASN A 56 -26.57 18.18 12.73
N ILE A 57 -27.01 17.71 11.57
CA ILE A 57 -26.42 17.89 10.23
C ILE A 57 -26.16 19.37 9.87
N GLN A 58 -27.03 20.29 10.28
CA GLN A 58 -26.91 21.72 9.97
C GLN A 58 -25.66 22.34 10.61
N GLY A 59 -25.27 21.89 11.80
CA GLY A 59 -24.03 22.33 12.46
C GLY A 59 -22.77 21.88 11.73
N ILE A 60 -22.78 20.69 11.11
CA ILE A 60 -21.66 20.16 10.31
C ILE A 60 -21.51 20.91 8.99
N VAL A 61 -22.62 21.19 8.30
CA VAL A 61 -22.60 22.00 7.06
C VAL A 61 -22.07 23.39 7.34
N GLN A 62 -22.54 24.02 8.41
CA GLN A 62 -22.04 25.33 8.80
C GLN A 62 -20.57 25.27 9.21
N GLY A 63 -20.14 24.22 9.91
CA GLY A 63 -18.76 24.02 10.32
C GLY A 63 -17.80 23.77 9.15
N LEU A 64 -18.19 22.92 8.20
CA LEU A 64 -17.47 22.68 6.95
C LEU A 64 -17.42 23.94 6.07
N LYS A 65 -18.53 24.69 5.99
CA LYS A 65 -18.59 25.99 5.29
C LYS A 65 -17.62 26.98 5.89
N ASN A 66 -17.63 27.14 7.20
CA ASN A 66 -16.69 28.02 7.89
C ASN A 66 -15.24 27.57 7.64
N TRP A 67 -14.94 26.27 7.82
CA TRP A 67 -13.61 25.72 7.60
C TRP A 67 -13.08 25.91 6.17
N LEU A 68 -13.90 25.67 5.14
CA LEU A 68 -13.52 25.85 3.73
C LEU A 68 -13.48 27.34 3.29
N LEU A 69 -14.25 28.22 3.93
CA LEU A 69 -14.12 29.67 3.74
C LEU A 69 -12.75 30.19 4.21
N HIS A 70 -12.13 29.53 5.20
CA HIS A 70 -10.81 29.88 5.73
C HIS A 70 -9.62 29.26 4.98
N GLU A 71 -9.85 28.48 3.91
CA GLU A 71 -8.79 27.93 3.03
C GLU A 71 -7.88 29.03 2.41
N LYS A 72 -8.30 30.30 2.49
CA LYS A 72 -7.61 31.48 1.94
C LYS A 72 -6.91 32.38 2.96
N VAL A 73 -7.08 32.22 4.26
CA VAL A 73 -6.55 33.18 5.24
C VAL A 73 -5.38 32.56 5.97
N ASN A 74 -4.17 33.01 5.63
CA ASN A 74 -2.96 32.78 6.40
C ASN A 74 -3.14 33.41 7.79
N GLU A 75 -3.70 32.69 8.75
CA GLU A 75 -3.60 33.03 10.17
C GLU A 75 -3.94 31.78 10.99
N THR A 76 -3.17 31.56 12.04
CA THR A 76 -3.36 30.49 13.02
C THR A 76 -4.83 30.32 13.39
N PHE A 77 -5.38 29.11 13.20
CA PHE A 77 -6.75 28.78 13.60
C PHE A 77 -6.98 29.19 15.07
N GLY A 78 -8.02 29.97 15.32
CA GLY A 78 -8.48 30.23 16.66
C GLY A 78 -9.08 28.99 17.32
N VAL A 79 -9.32 29.07 18.62
CA VAL A 79 -9.88 27.97 19.43
C VAL A 79 -11.27 27.56 18.94
N GLN A 80 -12.06 28.52 18.44
CA GLN A 80 -13.41 28.28 17.94
C GLN A 80 -13.38 27.51 16.61
N GLU A 81 -12.52 27.92 15.67
CA GLU A 81 -12.36 27.25 14.38
C GLU A 81 -11.85 25.82 14.57
N LYS A 82 -10.88 25.61 15.46
CA LYS A 82 -10.40 24.26 15.81
C LYS A 82 -11.53 23.38 16.36
N THR A 83 -12.34 23.91 17.27
CA THR A 83 -13.48 23.18 17.85
C THR A 83 -14.50 22.79 16.78
N VAL A 84 -14.75 23.67 15.82
CA VAL A 84 -15.64 23.41 14.69
C VAL A 84 -15.08 22.27 13.82
N VAL A 85 -13.81 22.30 13.47
CA VAL A 85 -13.14 21.26 12.68
C VAL A 85 -13.18 19.92 13.40
N ASP A 86 -12.82 19.89 14.69
CA ASP A 86 -12.82 18.66 15.49
C ASP A 86 -14.21 18.02 15.54
N ASN A 87 -15.27 18.82 15.70
CA ASN A 87 -16.65 18.36 15.69
C ASN A 87 -17.07 17.81 14.32
N CYS A 88 -16.68 18.48 13.23
CA CYS A 88 -16.92 18.00 11.86
C CYS A 88 -16.23 16.66 11.61
N MET A 89 -14.94 16.55 11.94
CA MET A 89 -14.15 15.32 11.75
C MET A 89 -14.71 14.16 12.59
N LYS A 90 -15.09 14.42 13.84
CA LYS A 90 -15.74 13.43 14.72
C LYS A 90 -17.06 12.94 14.15
N HIS A 91 -17.88 13.83 13.61
CA HIS A 91 -19.14 13.43 12.99
C HIS A 91 -18.91 12.60 11.73
N LEU A 92 -17.97 13.00 10.87
CA LEU A 92 -17.60 12.25 9.68
C LEU A 92 -17.08 10.85 10.02
N ARG A 93 -16.29 10.71 11.10
CA ARG A 93 -15.88 9.41 11.64
C ARG A 93 -17.09 8.54 12.01
N ASN A 94 -18.04 9.08 12.77
CA ASN A 94 -19.25 8.33 13.14
C ASN A 94 -20.09 7.91 11.93
N CYS A 95 -20.22 8.79 10.93
CA CYS A 95 -20.90 8.47 9.68
C CYS A 95 -20.16 7.36 8.92
N LEU A 96 -18.83 7.44 8.86
CA LEU A 96 -18.01 6.42 8.23
C LEU A 96 -18.20 5.08 8.93
N ASP A 97 -18.12 5.01 10.25
CA ASP A 97 -18.34 3.78 11.03
C ASP A 97 -19.71 3.16 10.71
N HIS A 98 -20.75 3.99 10.66
CA HIS A 98 -22.11 3.53 10.36
C HIS A 98 -22.26 2.99 8.93
N TYR A 99 -21.76 3.72 7.93
CA TYR A 99 -21.83 3.26 6.54
C TYR A 99 -20.92 2.06 6.30
N TRP A 100 -19.77 2.00 6.96
CA TRP A 100 -18.84 0.88 6.88
C TRP A 100 -19.46 -0.37 7.46
N GLU A 101 -20.00 -0.31 8.68
CA GLU A 101 -20.73 -1.41 9.29
C GLU A 101 -21.88 -1.87 8.38
N PHE A 102 -22.67 -0.92 7.84
CA PHE A 102 -23.74 -1.25 6.90
C PHE A 102 -23.22 -1.93 5.63
N ALA A 103 -22.12 -1.49 5.04
CA ALA A 103 -21.53 -2.12 3.85
C ALA A 103 -20.94 -3.50 4.17
N ASP A 104 -20.40 -3.68 5.37
CA ASP A 104 -19.62 -4.83 5.81
C ASP A 104 -20.43 -5.95 6.50
N VAL A 105 -21.73 -5.74 6.85
CA VAL A 105 -22.60 -6.83 7.35
C VAL A 105 -22.69 -7.94 6.29
N ILE A 106 -22.13 -9.12 6.60
CA ILE A 106 -22.12 -10.33 5.79
C ILE A 106 -23.54 -10.93 5.76
N HIS A 107 -23.94 -11.49 4.62
CA HIS A 107 -25.10 -12.36 4.51
C HIS A 107 -24.88 -13.63 5.35
N ASN A 108 -25.33 -13.61 6.60
CA ASN A 108 -25.37 -14.78 7.46
C ASN A 108 -26.85 -15.09 7.74
N ASP A 109 -27.19 -16.38 7.83
CA ASP A 109 -28.58 -16.86 8.06
C ASP A 109 -29.23 -16.27 9.32
N GLU A 110 -28.45 -15.75 10.27
CA GLU A 110 -28.92 -15.16 11.53
C GLU A 110 -29.07 -13.62 11.51
N ASN A 111 -28.47 -12.92 10.53
CA ASN A 111 -28.48 -11.45 10.43
C ASN A 111 -28.82 -11.01 8.99
N TYR A 112 -30.01 -11.40 8.53
CA TYR A 112 -30.52 -11.04 7.21
C TYR A 112 -30.94 -9.56 7.17
N ILE A 113 -30.01 -8.69 6.77
CA ILE A 113 -30.36 -7.36 6.27
C ILE A 113 -30.45 -7.45 4.75
N GLU A 114 -31.67 -7.42 4.21
CA GLU A 114 -31.89 -7.35 2.77
C GLU A 114 -31.43 -5.98 2.24
N LYS A 115 -30.21 -5.92 1.69
CA LYS A 115 -29.66 -4.71 1.10
C LYS A 115 -29.89 -4.75 -0.41
N SER A 116 -30.57 -3.76 -0.95
CA SER A 116 -30.58 -3.57 -2.40
C SER A 116 -29.18 -3.21 -2.89
N GLN A 117 -28.80 -3.63 -4.11
CA GLN A 117 -27.53 -3.24 -4.74
C GLN A 117 -27.37 -1.71 -4.76
N LYS A 118 -28.48 -0.96 -4.88
CA LYS A 118 -28.48 0.51 -4.82
C LYS A 118 -28.05 1.04 -3.45
N GLN A 119 -28.57 0.47 -2.36
CA GLN A 119 -28.19 0.87 -0.99
C GLN A 119 -26.72 0.55 -0.71
N PHE A 120 -26.24 -0.60 -1.17
CA PHE A 120 -24.82 -0.97 -1.02
C PHE A 120 -23.90 -0.01 -1.79
N ARG A 121 -24.19 0.27 -3.07
CA ARG A 121 -23.41 1.25 -3.86
C ARG A 121 -23.40 2.64 -3.23
N ASN A 122 -24.56 3.10 -2.75
CA ASN A 122 -24.66 4.38 -2.07
C ASN A 122 -23.79 4.41 -0.80
N ALA A 123 -23.83 3.37 0.04
CA ALA A 123 -22.97 3.31 1.22
C ALA A 123 -21.47 3.35 0.85
N LYS A 124 -21.05 2.61 -0.18
CA LYS A 124 -19.67 2.66 -0.70
C LYS A 124 -19.27 4.07 -1.14
N GLU A 125 -20.09 4.72 -1.97
CA GLU A 125 -19.85 6.10 -2.44
C GLU A 125 -19.70 7.08 -1.27
N LYS A 126 -20.54 6.93 -0.23
CA LYS A 126 -20.48 7.77 0.97
C LYS A 126 -19.19 7.54 1.76
N ILE A 127 -18.79 6.28 1.97
CA ILE A 127 -17.52 5.93 2.62
C ILE A 127 -16.35 6.53 1.85
N LYS A 128 -16.30 6.28 0.53
CA LYS A 128 -15.26 6.78 -0.37
C LYS A 128 -15.11 8.29 -0.27
N LEU A 129 -16.22 9.02 -0.30
CA LEU A 129 -16.21 10.48 -0.24
C LEU A 129 -15.67 11.00 1.10
N ILE A 130 -16.09 10.41 2.23
CA ILE A 130 -15.59 10.79 3.56
C ILE A 130 -14.08 10.51 3.68
N LEU A 131 -13.62 9.38 3.16
CA LEU A 131 -12.19 9.05 3.18
C LEU A 131 -11.35 9.98 2.30
N LEU A 132 -11.83 10.31 1.09
CA LEU A 132 -11.15 11.28 0.22
C LEU A 132 -11.05 12.64 0.89
N PHE A 133 -12.09 13.03 1.66
CA PHE A 133 -12.06 14.25 2.45
C PHE A 133 -10.99 14.19 3.55
N PHE A 134 -10.91 13.10 4.31
CA PHE A 134 -9.88 12.90 5.33
C PHE A 134 -8.47 12.93 4.73
N GLU A 135 -8.28 12.26 3.59
CA GLU A 135 -7.02 12.27 2.85
C GLU A 135 -6.63 13.69 2.42
N TRP A 136 -7.58 14.45 1.87
CA TRP A 136 -7.37 15.82 1.43
C TRP A 136 -7.09 16.78 2.60
N ALA A 137 -7.85 16.66 3.70
CA ALA A 137 -7.70 17.48 4.90
C ALA A 137 -6.32 17.25 5.54
N LEU A 138 -5.90 15.98 5.65
CA LEU A 138 -4.57 15.63 6.10
C LEU A 138 -3.51 16.19 5.16
N PHE A 139 -3.66 15.99 3.85
CA PHE A 139 -2.71 16.45 2.84
C PHE A 139 -2.53 17.97 2.82
N SER A 140 -3.60 18.72 3.10
CA SER A 140 -3.59 20.18 3.05
C SER A 140 -3.22 20.85 4.39
N ASP A 141 -2.87 20.07 5.42
CA ASP A 141 -2.65 20.53 6.80
C ASP A 141 -3.87 21.28 7.40
N LEU A 142 -5.06 20.94 6.92
CA LEU A 142 -6.33 21.54 7.37
C LEU A 142 -7.04 20.68 8.43
N ASP A 143 -6.45 19.54 8.82
CA ASP A 143 -7.01 18.63 9.83
C ASP A 143 -6.94 19.20 11.27
N CYS A 144 -6.36 20.38 11.49
CA CYS A 144 -6.22 21.03 12.79
C CYS A 144 -5.55 20.17 13.89
N GLY A 145 -4.76 19.16 13.48
CA GLY A 145 -4.14 18.19 14.39
C GLY A 145 -5.06 17.06 14.83
N TRP A 146 -6.20 16.86 14.17
CA TRP A 146 -7.10 15.74 14.44
C TRP A 146 -6.39 14.39 14.31
N PHE A 147 -5.47 14.27 13.33
CA PHE A 147 -4.64 13.07 13.14
C PHE A 147 -3.43 12.97 14.09
N LYS A 148 -3.27 13.91 15.03
CA LYS A 148 -2.30 13.79 16.14
C LYS A 148 -2.88 13.05 17.35
N SER A 149 -4.16 12.71 17.31
CA SER A 149 -4.84 11.96 18.37
C SER A 149 -4.59 10.46 18.23
N GLU A 150 -4.16 9.84 19.33
CA GLU A 150 -3.91 8.40 19.42
C GLU A 150 -5.16 7.58 19.12
N ASP A 151 -6.31 8.01 19.64
CA ASP A 151 -7.61 7.35 19.41
C ASP A 151 -8.00 7.37 17.93
N ASN A 152 -7.79 8.50 17.24
CA ASN A 152 -8.17 8.64 15.83
C ASN A 152 -7.27 7.80 14.91
N VAL A 153 -5.97 7.75 15.18
CA VAL A 153 -5.06 6.94 14.36
C VAL A 153 -5.21 5.46 14.67
N THR A 154 -5.43 5.08 15.94
CA THR A 154 -5.76 3.70 16.33
C THR A 154 -7.05 3.24 15.66
N TRP A 155 -8.06 4.09 15.59
CA TRP A 155 -9.30 3.82 14.86
C TRP A 155 -9.05 3.53 13.37
N LEU A 156 -8.26 4.36 12.67
CA LEU A 156 -7.90 4.12 11.27
C LEU A 156 -7.17 2.79 11.05
N VAL A 157 -6.24 2.45 11.95
CA VAL A 157 -5.50 1.19 11.88
C VAL A 157 -6.45 0.00 12.07
N ASN A 158 -7.33 0.08 13.08
CA ASN A 158 -8.27 -0.97 13.41
C ASN A 158 -9.29 -1.22 12.30
N ILE A 159 -9.88 -0.16 11.73
CA ILE A 159 -10.85 -0.33 10.64
C ILE A 159 -10.19 -0.95 9.40
N THR A 160 -8.91 -0.64 9.14
CA THR A 160 -8.15 -1.26 8.05
C THR A 160 -7.96 -2.76 8.29
N ILE A 161 -7.44 -3.15 9.46
CA ILE A 161 -7.23 -4.56 9.82
C ILE A 161 -8.55 -5.33 9.82
N PHE A 162 -9.58 -4.75 10.43
CA PHE A 162 -10.90 -5.34 10.52
C PHE A 162 -11.45 -5.67 9.14
N SER A 163 -11.40 -4.70 8.22
CA SER A 163 -11.87 -4.86 6.85
C SER A 163 -11.06 -5.91 6.08
N LEU A 164 -9.74 -5.97 6.28
CA LEU A 164 -8.88 -7.02 5.72
C LEU A 164 -9.24 -8.42 6.23
N LYS A 165 -9.60 -8.55 7.51
CA LYS A 165 -10.02 -9.84 8.11
C LYS A 165 -11.42 -10.25 7.71
N LYS A 166 -12.34 -9.28 7.56
CA LYS A 166 -13.76 -9.54 7.29
C LYS A 166 -14.13 -9.74 5.83
N ALA A 167 -13.21 -9.56 4.90
CA ALA A 167 -13.35 -10.00 3.52
C ALA A 167 -13.41 -11.54 3.42
N GLY A 168 -14.51 -12.10 3.93
CA GLY A 168 -14.68 -13.52 4.25
C GLY A 168 -15.37 -14.33 3.16
N SER A 169 -15.80 -13.74 2.05
CA SER A 169 -16.40 -14.54 0.99
C SER A 169 -15.32 -15.11 0.06
N GLU A 170 -15.43 -16.39 -0.20
CA GLU A 170 -14.60 -17.12 -1.15
C GLU A 170 -14.83 -16.71 -2.61
N TYR A 171 -15.82 -15.83 -2.86
CA TYR A 171 -16.40 -15.56 -4.17
C TYR A 171 -16.71 -14.09 -4.46
N GLU A 172 -16.63 -13.16 -3.50
CA GLU A 172 -16.85 -11.74 -3.78
C GLU A 172 -15.53 -10.97 -3.69
N MET A 173 -15.47 -9.87 -4.46
CA MET A 173 -14.49 -8.80 -4.28
C MET A 173 -14.36 -8.46 -2.80
N PHE A 174 -13.22 -7.91 -2.41
CA PHE A 174 -13.17 -7.18 -1.14
C PHE A 174 -14.33 -6.17 -1.15
N ASN A 175 -15.28 -6.34 -0.23
CA ASN A 175 -16.19 -5.24 0.06
C ASN A 175 -15.28 -4.07 0.45
N LEU A 176 -15.42 -2.96 -0.27
CA LEU A 176 -14.66 -1.73 -0.03
C LEU A 176 -13.18 -1.72 -0.50
N GLU A 177 -12.80 -2.40 -1.60
CA GLU A 177 -11.41 -2.37 -2.16
C GLU A 177 -10.83 -0.97 -2.36
N GLU A 178 -11.61 -0.07 -2.96
CA GLU A 178 -11.16 1.30 -3.28
C GLU A 178 -11.02 2.13 -2.01
N GLU A 179 -11.97 1.97 -1.10
CA GLU A 179 -12.03 2.65 0.18
C GLU A 179 -10.87 2.21 1.09
N LEU A 180 -10.58 0.91 1.12
CA LEU A 180 -9.39 0.37 1.79
C LEU A 180 -8.10 0.98 1.24
N MET A 181 -8.00 1.10 -0.09
CA MET A 181 -6.86 1.76 -0.72
C MET A 181 -6.74 3.21 -0.24
N ILE A 182 -7.83 3.97 -0.15
CA ILE A 182 -7.80 5.34 0.37
C ILE A 182 -7.31 5.37 1.83
N ILE A 183 -7.78 4.47 2.69
CA ILE A 183 -7.31 4.41 4.09
C ILE A 183 -5.82 4.11 4.16
N GLN A 184 -5.33 3.16 3.36
CA GLN A 184 -3.89 2.87 3.29
C GLN A 184 -3.09 4.10 2.84
N ARG A 185 -3.63 4.91 1.91
CA ARG A 185 -2.99 6.18 1.53
C ARG A 185 -3.00 7.23 2.65
N ILE A 186 -4.06 7.30 3.46
CA ILE A 186 -4.11 8.16 4.64
C ILE A 186 -3.02 7.72 5.62
N LEU A 187 -2.96 6.44 5.97
CA LEU A 187 -1.95 5.87 6.87
C LEU A 187 -0.52 6.11 6.34
N CYS A 188 -0.27 5.85 5.06
CA CYS A 188 1.02 6.11 4.41
C CYS A 188 1.47 7.56 4.58
N ARG A 189 0.55 8.53 4.41
CA ARG A 189 0.85 9.96 4.58
C ARG A 189 1.06 10.36 6.02
N LEU A 190 0.34 9.73 6.96
CA LEU A 190 0.56 9.94 8.38
C LEU A 190 2.01 9.59 8.74
N VAL A 191 2.49 8.41 8.35
CA VAL A 191 3.86 7.98 8.65
C VAL A 191 4.90 8.95 8.09
N GLY A 192 4.62 9.61 6.96
CA GLY A 192 5.52 10.61 6.36
C GLY A 192 5.50 12.01 6.99
N LYS A 193 4.67 12.30 8.02
CA LYS A 193 4.59 13.63 8.64
C LYS A 193 5.60 13.81 9.78
N ASN A 194 6.21 15.00 9.84
CA ASN A 194 7.12 15.41 10.91
C ASN A 194 6.45 15.32 12.31
N LYS A 195 7.15 14.73 13.29
CA LYS A 195 6.74 14.56 14.71
C LYS A 195 5.70 13.46 14.99
N ILE A 196 5.53 12.49 14.11
CA ILE A 196 4.59 11.39 14.35
C ILE A 196 5.18 10.27 15.25
N ASP A 197 6.46 10.34 15.56
CA ASP A 197 7.27 9.32 16.25
C ASP A 197 6.68 8.95 17.63
N GLU A 198 6.24 9.94 18.41
CA GLU A 198 5.61 9.74 19.73
C GLU A 198 4.22 9.09 19.63
N LEU A 199 3.52 9.31 18.53
CA LEU A 199 2.20 8.76 18.29
C LEU A 199 2.32 7.31 17.79
N LEU A 200 3.21 7.08 16.82
CA LEU A 200 3.41 5.77 16.20
C LEU A 200 4.04 4.73 17.12
N THR A 201 4.82 5.17 18.12
CA THR A 201 5.33 4.28 19.18
C THR A 201 4.22 3.66 20.02
N ARG A 202 3.07 4.33 20.16
CA ARG A 202 1.95 3.88 21.01
C ARG A 202 0.95 2.99 20.28
N ILE A 203 0.78 3.21 18.97
CA ILE A 203 -0.32 2.62 18.18
C ILE A 203 0.03 1.23 17.61
N SER A 204 1.22 0.70 17.88
CA SER A 204 1.68 -0.61 17.33
C SER A 204 1.55 -0.70 15.81
N TYR A 205 1.74 0.43 15.10
CA TYR A 205 1.49 0.55 13.67
C TYR A 205 2.36 -0.39 12.84
N GLY A 206 3.63 -0.60 13.21
CA GLY A 206 4.53 -1.48 12.46
C GLY A 206 4.04 -2.93 12.46
N GLN A 207 3.55 -3.38 13.61
CA GLN A 207 2.96 -4.71 13.78
C GLN A 207 1.67 -4.85 12.97
N ALA A 208 0.79 -3.85 13.07
CA ALA A 208 -0.43 -3.77 12.29
C ALA A 208 -0.15 -3.87 10.78
N PHE A 209 0.78 -3.06 10.27
CA PHE A 209 1.13 -3.03 8.84
C PHE A 209 1.67 -4.37 8.34
N ALA A 210 2.52 -5.03 9.12
CA ALA A 210 2.99 -6.39 8.78
C ALA A 210 1.83 -7.39 8.68
N TYR A 211 0.89 -7.39 9.63
CA TYR A 211 -0.31 -8.23 9.52
C TYR A 211 -1.17 -7.90 8.30
N GLN A 212 -1.26 -6.62 7.92
CA GLN A 212 -1.99 -6.22 6.71
C GLN A 212 -1.36 -6.84 5.45
N LEU A 213 -0.03 -6.82 5.34
CA LEU A 213 0.70 -7.43 4.22
C LEU A 213 0.40 -8.93 4.12
N ILE A 214 0.49 -9.66 5.24
CA ILE A 214 0.23 -11.11 5.29
C ILE A 214 -1.19 -11.42 4.78
N LEU A 215 -2.20 -10.74 5.34
CA LEU A 215 -3.60 -10.96 4.95
C LEU A 215 -3.85 -10.69 3.47
N GLN A 216 -3.22 -9.64 2.92
CA GLN A 216 -3.39 -9.28 1.52
C GLN A 216 -2.69 -10.25 0.57
N TYR A 217 -1.49 -10.72 0.90
CA TYR A 217 -0.76 -11.70 0.08
C TYR A 217 -1.46 -13.05 0.07
N ASP A 218 -1.90 -13.54 1.23
CA ASP A 218 -2.66 -14.79 1.34
C ASP A 218 -3.94 -14.73 0.51
N ARG A 219 -4.64 -13.58 0.52
CA ARG A 219 -5.86 -13.39 -0.28
C ARG A 219 -5.56 -13.33 -1.76
N LEU A 220 -4.54 -12.59 -2.18
CA LEU A 220 -4.13 -12.52 -3.58
C LEU A 220 -3.78 -13.92 -4.10
N GLY A 221 -3.09 -14.73 -3.30
CA GLY A 221 -2.75 -16.11 -3.65
C GLY A 221 -4.00 -16.94 -3.95
N ARG A 222 -5.05 -16.81 -3.12
CA ARG A 222 -6.35 -17.48 -3.36
C ARG A 222 -7.02 -17.00 -4.64
N ILE A 223 -7.04 -15.69 -4.90
CA ILE A 223 -7.67 -15.12 -6.11
C ILE A 223 -7.00 -15.64 -7.39
N ILE A 224 -5.67 -15.68 -7.41
CA ILE A 224 -4.89 -16.18 -8.56
C ILE A 224 -5.23 -17.64 -8.84
N THR A 225 -5.42 -18.46 -7.80
CA THR A 225 -5.76 -19.88 -7.94
C THR A 225 -7.21 -20.15 -8.36
N LYS A 226 -8.17 -19.31 -7.98
CA LYS A 226 -9.60 -19.57 -8.19
C LYS A 226 -10.13 -19.13 -9.57
N HIS A 227 -9.38 -18.36 -10.35
CA HIS A 227 -9.73 -17.93 -11.71
C HIS A 227 -11.04 -17.13 -11.87
N THR A 228 -11.64 -16.62 -10.80
CA THR A 228 -12.88 -15.83 -10.81
C THR A 228 -12.58 -14.33 -10.83
N GLU A 229 -13.07 -13.62 -11.86
CA GLU A 229 -12.89 -12.16 -12.11
C GLU A 229 -11.55 -11.54 -11.68
N PRO A 230 -10.40 -12.13 -12.05
CA PRO A 230 -9.10 -11.71 -11.52
C PRO A 230 -8.66 -10.31 -11.97
N LEU A 231 -9.22 -9.80 -13.07
CA LEU A 231 -8.70 -8.60 -13.75
C LEU A 231 -8.95 -7.32 -12.97
N HIS A 232 -10.18 -7.10 -12.50
CA HIS A 232 -10.48 -5.95 -11.66
C HIS A 232 -9.60 -5.98 -10.41
N ILE A 233 -9.55 -7.13 -9.72
CA ILE A 233 -8.82 -7.27 -8.46
C ILE A 233 -7.31 -7.07 -8.64
N LEU A 234 -6.72 -7.54 -9.74
CA LEU A 234 -5.30 -7.33 -10.04
C LEU A 234 -4.97 -5.87 -10.39
N HIS A 235 -5.90 -5.15 -11.04
CA HIS A 235 -5.74 -3.71 -11.26
C HIS A 235 -5.64 -2.97 -9.92
N PHE A 236 -6.57 -3.23 -8.99
CA PHE A 236 -6.52 -2.64 -7.64
C PHE A 236 -5.29 -3.08 -6.85
N TYR A 237 -4.88 -4.34 -6.98
CA TYR A 237 -3.66 -4.82 -6.35
C TYR A 237 -2.43 -4.01 -6.79
N SER A 238 -2.31 -3.69 -8.08
CA SER A 238 -1.17 -2.91 -8.58
C SER A 238 -1.07 -1.53 -7.89
N GLY A 239 -2.20 -0.85 -7.70
CA GLY A 239 -2.26 0.42 -6.99
C GLY A 239 -2.00 0.28 -5.49
N GLN A 240 -2.57 -0.74 -4.85
CA GLN A 240 -2.33 -1.03 -3.43
C GLN A 240 -0.87 -1.40 -3.17
N SER A 241 -0.22 -2.13 -4.06
CA SER A 241 1.19 -2.52 -3.99
C SER A 241 2.10 -1.29 -3.88
N GLN A 242 1.88 -0.27 -4.72
CA GLN A 242 2.63 0.98 -4.67
C GLN A 242 2.49 1.69 -3.31
N ILE A 243 1.27 1.72 -2.77
CA ILE A 243 0.99 2.35 -1.48
C ILE A 243 1.66 1.60 -0.35
N ARG A 244 1.69 0.26 -0.40
CA ARG A 244 2.37 -0.58 0.60
C ARG A 244 3.88 -0.39 0.55
N LEU A 245 4.48 -0.39 -0.63
CA LEU A 245 5.90 -0.13 -0.78
C LEU A 245 6.26 1.28 -0.27
N ALA A 246 5.46 2.31 -0.58
CA ALA A 246 5.66 3.65 -0.04
C ALA A 246 5.50 3.69 1.50
N THR A 247 4.50 3.00 2.04
CA THR A 247 4.28 2.88 3.49
C THR A 247 5.46 2.19 4.16
N PHE A 248 5.97 1.12 3.56
CA PHE A 248 7.14 0.40 4.04
C PHE A 248 8.38 1.27 4.04
N VAL A 249 8.66 2.00 2.95
CA VAL A 249 9.77 2.98 2.89
C VAL A 249 9.68 3.99 4.03
N ASN A 250 8.50 4.59 4.25
CA ASN A 250 8.31 5.55 5.33
C ASN A 250 8.47 4.89 6.71
N LEU A 251 7.98 3.65 6.88
CA LEU A 251 8.13 2.88 8.12
C LEU A 251 9.61 2.67 8.46
N LEU A 252 10.44 2.36 7.45
CA LEU A 252 11.88 2.15 7.61
C LEU A 252 12.63 3.40 8.10
N GLU A 253 12.04 4.59 8.09
CA GLU A 253 12.67 5.78 8.68
C GLU A 253 12.61 5.79 10.22
N PHE A 254 11.74 4.97 10.84
CA PHE A 254 11.47 5.01 12.27
C PHE A 254 11.89 3.71 12.99
N PRO A 255 12.92 3.72 13.86
CA PRO A 255 13.41 2.53 14.54
C PRO A 255 12.36 1.80 15.40
N SER A 256 11.44 2.54 16.02
CA SER A 256 10.36 1.95 16.82
C SER A 256 9.39 1.12 15.98
N LEU A 257 9.05 1.61 14.79
CA LEU A 257 8.19 0.88 13.87
C LEU A 257 8.89 -0.31 13.25
N GLN A 258 10.18 -0.18 12.91
CA GLN A 258 11.00 -1.31 12.48
C GLN A 258 10.95 -2.45 13.49
N LYS A 259 11.10 -2.14 14.79
CA LYS A 259 11.02 -3.15 15.86
C LYS A 259 9.64 -3.81 15.92
N GLN A 260 8.56 -3.02 15.97
CA GLN A 260 7.18 -3.54 15.96
C GLN A 260 6.90 -4.42 14.74
N PHE A 261 7.46 -4.07 13.59
CA PHE A 261 7.33 -4.83 12.35
C PHE A 261 8.05 -6.18 12.45
N LEU A 262 9.28 -6.20 12.97
CA LEU A 262 10.06 -7.43 13.17
C LEU A 262 9.44 -8.38 14.19
N ASP A 263 8.73 -7.87 15.20
CA ASP A 263 8.02 -8.68 16.20
C ASP A 263 6.91 -9.59 15.60
N THR A 264 6.58 -9.43 14.31
CA THR A 264 5.56 -10.25 13.61
C THR A 264 6.11 -11.43 12.81
N GLU A 265 7.43 -11.63 12.78
CA GLU A 265 8.09 -12.65 11.93
C GLU A 265 7.81 -12.47 10.42
N PHE A 266 7.34 -11.29 9.99
CA PHE A 266 6.99 -11.06 8.58
C PHE A 266 8.15 -11.33 7.62
N ILE A 267 9.38 -10.98 7.98
CA ILE A 267 10.56 -11.20 7.14
C ILE A 267 10.83 -12.70 6.94
N GLU A 268 10.60 -13.52 7.96
CA GLU A 268 10.67 -14.98 7.85
C GLU A 268 9.66 -15.49 6.82
N VAL A 269 8.39 -15.08 6.95
CA VAL A 269 7.30 -15.47 6.02
C VAL A 269 7.57 -14.94 4.61
N LEU A 270 8.08 -13.72 4.49
CA LEU A 270 8.46 -13.10 3.22
C LEU A 270 9.46 -13.94 2.45
N ILE A 271 10.53 -14.37 3.12
CA ILE A 271 11.62 -15.11 2.48
C ILE A 271 11.24 -16.57 2.26
N LYS A 272 10.56 -17.19 3.22
CA LYS A 272 10.22 -18.61 3.19
C LYS A 272 9.06 -18.89 2.22
N ASP A 273 7.99 -18.10 2.29
CA ASP A 273 6.73 -18.42 1.62
C ASP A 273 6.51 -17.50 0.41
N TYR A 274 6.60 -16.18 0.58
CA TYR A 274 6.22 -15.23 -0.46
C TYR A 274 7.22 -15.08 -1.60
N LEU A 275 8.53 -15.16 -1.32
CA LEU A 275 9.53 -15.30 -2.38
C LEU A 275 9.29 -16.57 -3.19
N ASN A 276 8.91 -17.68 -2.57
CA ASN A 276 8.70 -18.93 -3.28
C ASN A 276 7.31 -19.03 -3.96
N ASP A 277 6.52 -17.96 -3.97
CA ASP A 277 5.22 -17.93 -4.66
C ASP A 277 5.37 -17.57 -6.15
N TYR A 278 5.46 -18.60 -6.99
CA TYR A 278 5.53 -18.46 -8.45
C TYR A 278 4.16 -18.46 -9.14
N LYS A 279 3.05 -18.31 -8.40
CA LYS A 279 1.71 -18.34 -9.00
C LYS A 279 1.52 -17.12 -9.89
N VAL A 280 1.21 -17.37 -11.16
CA VAL A 280 0.82 -16.35 -12.14
C VAL A 280 -0.65 -16.49 -12.51
N LEU A 281 -1.22 -15.43 -13.08
CA LEU A 281 -2.59 -15.50 -13.53
C LEU A 281 -2.71 -16.36 -14.80
N SER A 282 -3.27 -17.56 -14.67
CA SER A 282 -3.63 -18.41 -15.82
C SER A 282 -4.93 -17.94 -16.48
N ALA A 283 -4.91 -16.77 -17.11
CA ALA A 283 -6.05 -16.25 -17.84
C ALA A 283 -6.00 -16.73 -19.30
N ARG A 284 -6.73 -17.78 -19.66
CA ARG A 284 -7.00 -18.20 -21.07
C ARG A 284 -7.90 -17.23 -21.84
N PHE A 285 -7.89 -15.94 -21.50
CA PHE A 285 -8.79 -14.95 -22.08
C PHE A 285 -8.10 -14.22 -23.24
N ASN A 286 -8.59 -14.46 -24.46
CA ASN A 286 -8.13 -13.81 -25.71
C ASN A 286 -8.49 -12.30 -25.79
N LYS A 287 -8.88 -11.66 -24.69
CA LYS A 287 -9.33 -10.25 -24.63
C LYS A 287 -8.84 -9.56 -23.34
N LEU A 288 -7.59 -9.79 -22.93
CA LEU A 288 -7.04 -8.96 -21.86
C LEU A 288 -6.62 -7.60 -22.39
N SER A 289 -6.97 -6.53 -21.68
CA SER A 289 -6.35 -5.22 -21.90
C SER A 289 -4.84 -5.35 -21.74
N ILE A 290 -4.08 -4.58 -22.54
CA ILE A 290 -2.60 -4.55 -22.54
C ILE A 290 -2.04 -4.34 -21.12
N GLU A 291 -2.78 -3.62 -20.28
CA GLU A 291 -2.44 -3.30 -18.89
C GLU A 291 -2.30 -4.54 -17.98
N PHE A 292 -2.83 -5.70 -18.37
CA PHE A 292 -2.79 -6.94 -17.58
C PHE A 292 -1.76 -7.96 -18.08
N LEU A 293 -1.04 -7.65 -19.17
CA LEU A 293 0.03 -8.50 -19.69
C LEU A 293 1.14 -8.78 -18.65
N PRO A 294 1.56 -7.82 -17.80
CA PRO A 294 2.58 -8.08 -16.78
C PRO A 294 2.22 -9.24 -15.85
N PHE A 295 0.96 -9.36 -15.40
CA PHE A 295 0.51 -10.40 -14.45
C PHE A 295 0.44 -11.82 -15.03
N ARG A 296 0.59 -11.98 -16.36
CA ARG A 296 0.77 -13.29 -17.01
C ARG A 296 2.21 -13.76 -16.94
N GLU A 297 3.15 -12.83 -16.83
CA GLU A 297 4.58 -13.07 -16.94
C GLU A 297 5.33 -12.76 -15.64
N THR A 298 4.66 -12.15 -14.66
CA THR A 298 5.20 -11.88 -13.33
C THR A 298 4.26 -12.38 -12.23
N PRO A 299 4.80 -13.12 -11.23
CA PRO A 299 4.06 -13.55 -10.05
C PRO A 299 3.92 -12.37 -9.08
N PRO A 300 2.72 -11.82 -8.88
CA PRO A 300 2.53 -10.53 -8.20
C PRO A 300 2.95 -10.51 -6.72
N ILE A 301 2.80 -11.62 -6.00
CA ILE A 301 3.22 -11.73 -4.60
C ILE A 301 4.75 -11.71 -4.51
N ARG A 302 5.42 -12.59 -5.26
CA ARG A 302 6.88 -12.65 -5.30
C ARG A 302 7.48 -11.34 -5.83
N SER A 303 6.89 -10.70 -6.84
CA SER A 303 7.38 -9.41 -7.32
C SER A 303 7.35 -8.32 -6.25
N GLU A 304 6.30 -8.23 -5.41
CA GLU A 304 6.29 -7.28 -4.30
C GLU A 304 7.29 -7.66 -3.21
N ALA A 305 7.43 -8.96 -2.92
CA ALA A 305 8.43 -9.45 -1.97
C ALA A 305 9.87 -9.10 -2.38
N ILE A 306 10.19 -9.25 -3.67
CA ILE A 306 11.46 -8.81 -4.25
C ILE A 306 11.63 -7.30 -4.05
N ASN A 307 10.60 -6.49 -4.32
CA ASN A 307 10.66 -5.04 -4.13
C ASN A 307 10.86 -4.62 -2.66
N ILE A 308 10.27 -5.34 -1.70
CA ILE A 308 10.51 -5.12 -0.27
C ILE A 308 11.99 -5.38 0.05
N ILE A 309 12.54 -6.52 -0.39
CA ILE A 309 13.96 -6.86 -0.17
C ILE A 309 14.88 -5.84 -0.83
N MET A 310 14.61 -5.47 -2.09
CA MET A 310 15.36 -4.44 -2.81
C MET A 310 15.37 -3.11 -2.05
N THR A 311 14.22 -2.72 -1.48
CA THR A 311 14.10 -1.51 -0.67
C THR A 311 14.97 -1.57 0.57
N VAL A 312 14.95 -2.70 1.29
CA VAL A 312 15.81 -2.92 2.47
C VAL A 312 17.29 -2.85 2.09
N LEU A 313 17.70 -3.50 1.00
CA LEU A 313 19.09 -3.47 0.52
C LEU A 313 19.56 -2.05 0.15
N LYS A 314 18.68 -1.28 -0.51
CA LYS A 314 18.96 0.11 -0.90
C LYS A 314 19.09 1.03 0.31
N GLU A 315 18.23 0.85 1.31
CA GLU A 315 18.17 1.69 2.50
C GLU A 315 18.88 1.05 3.72
N LYS A 316 19.79 0.08 3.50
CA LYS A 316 20.40 -0.76 4.56
C LYS A 316 21.05 0.02 5.71
N ILE A 317 21.53 1.22 5.45
CA ILE A 317 22.10 2.11 6.48
C ILE A 317 21.01 2.63 7.43
N LYS A 318 19.82 2.95 6.93
CA LYS A 318 18.69 3.50 7.71
C LYS A 318 17.89 2.41 8.43
N CYS A 319 17.85 1.20 7.88
CA CYS A 319 17.04 0.09 8.38
C CYS A 319 17.88 -1.11 8.82
N LYS A 320 19.01 -0.87 9.49
CA LYS A 320 19.97 -1.92 9.84
C LYS A 320 19.35 -3.16 10.50
N LEU A 321 18.42 -2.97 11.45
CA LEU A 321 17.75 -4.09 12.12
C LEU A 321 16.96 -4.97 11.15
N VAL A 322 16.22 -4.36 10.24
CA VAL A 322 15.43 -5.07 9.23
C VAL A 322 16.36 -5.74 8.20
N TYR A 323 17.43 -5.05 7.82
CA TYR A 323 18.44 -5.60 6.91
C TYR A 323 19.18 -6.82 7.50
N ASP A 324 19.59 -6.75 8.76
CA ASP A 324 20.27 -7.86 9.45
C ASP A 324 19.34 -9.09 9.52
N ASP A 325 18.05 -8.87 9.80
CA ASP A 325 17.02 -9.93 9.83
C ASP A 325 16.78 -10.56 8.44
N VAL A 326 16.71 -9.73 7.39
CA VAL A 326 16.65 -10.20 5.99
C VAL A 326 17.85 -11.09 5.67
N LEU A 327 19.07 -10.66 5.98
CA LEU A 327 20.27 -11.47 5.74
C LEU A 327 20.24 -12.81 6.48
N GLN A 328 19.84 -12.79 7.75
CA GLN A 328 19.72 -13.99 8.57
C GLN A 328 18.76 -15.00 7.94
N HIS A 329 17.59 -14.55 7.48
CA HIS A 329 16.60 -15.43 6.86
C HIS A 329 17.03 -15.90 5.46
N LEU A 330 17.69 -15.06 4.66
CA LEU A 330 18.25 -15.47 3.37
C LEU A 330 19.29 -16.59 3.52
N GLN A 331 20.14 -16.53 4.54
CA GLN A 331 21.09 -17.59 4.88
C GLN A 331 20.37 -18.85 5.38
N ARG A 332 19.48 -18.69 6.37
CA ARG A 332 18.74 -19.80 7.01
C ARG A 332 17.99 -20.63 5.99
N TYR A 333 17.38 -19.98 5.00
CA TYR A 333 16.61 -20.63 3.95
C TYR A 333 17.40 -20.90 2.67
N LYS A 334 18.72 -20.67 2.66
CA LYS A 334 19.61 -20.88 1.51
C LYS A 334 19.08 -20.22 0.23
N THR A 335 18.46 -19.04 0.37
CA THR A 335 17.70 -18.41 -0.70
C THR A 335 18.57 -18.18 -1.93
N ILE A 336 19.82 -17.74 -1.77
CA ILE A 336 20.73 -17.50 -2.91
C ILE A 336 21.03 -18.78 -3.70
N GLU A 337 21.24 -19.91 -3.02
CA GLU A 337 21.46 -21.21 -3.69
C GLU A 337 20.24 -21.58 -4.53
N TYR A 338 19.03 -21.46 -3.96
CA TYR A 338 17.78 -21.75 -4.67
C TYR A 338 17.53 -20.79 -5.84
N GLU A 339 17.79 -19.49 -5.67
CA GLU A 339 17.61 -18.51 -6.73
C GLU A 339 18.59 -18.73 -7.90
N ILE A 340 19.83 -19.16 -7.62
CA ILE A 340 20.79 -19.57 -8.66
C ILE A 340 20.30 -20.80 -9.43
N LEU A 341 19.69 -21.78 -8.75
CA LEU A 341 19.06 -22.92 -9.42
C LEU A 341 17.86 -22.48 -10.26
N ASN A 342 17.01 -21.60 -9.73
CA ASN A 342 15.84 -21.10 -10.42
C ASN A 342 16.18 -20.23 -11.63
N ALA A 343 17.34 -19.55 -11.64
CA ALA A 343 17.87 -18.86 -12.81
C ALA A 343 18.14 -19.80 -13.99
N GLN A 344 18.31 -21.11 -13.76
CA GLN A 344 18.45 -22.12 -14.80
C GLN A 344 17.13 -22.74 -15.25
N SER A 345 15.99 -22.31 -14.67
CA SER A 345 14.68 -22.88 -14.95
C SER A 345 14.28 -22.71 -16.41
N ILE A 346 13.61 -23.73 -16.95
CA ILE A 346 12.98 -23.69 -18.28
C ILE A 346 11.74 -22.77 -18.26
N ASN A 347 11.14 -22.56 -17.08
CA ASN A 347 10.01 -21.64 -16.95
C ASN A 347 10.54 -20.19 -16.97
N PRO A 348 10.19 -19.38 -18.00
CA PRO A 348 10.74 -18.04 -18.18
C PRO A 348 10.35 -17.08 -17.04
N VAL A 349 9.21 -17.30 -16.38
CA VAL A 349 8.76 -16.49 -15.24
C VAL A 349 9.66 -16.73 -14.02
N VAL A 350 9.90 -18.01 -13.72
CA VAL A 350 10.78 -18.42 -12.62
C VAL A 350 12.18 -17.89 -12.88
N GLN A 351 12.72 -18.12 -14.08
CA GLN A 351 14.05 -17.64 -14.46
C GLN A 351 14.16 -16.11 -14.36
N ALA A 352 13.24 -15.36 -14.96
CA ALA A 352 13.31 -13.90 -14.98
C ALA A 352 13.22 -13.28 -13.59
N THR A 353 12.29 -13.73 -12.74
CA THR A 353 12.16 -13.18 -11.37
C THR A 353 13.27 -13.62 -10.44
N SER A 354 13.93 -14.74 -10.71
CA SER A 354 15.13 -15.16 -9.97
C SER A 354 16.32 -14.30 -10.35
N LEU A 355 16.51 -14.05 -11.65
CA LEU A 355 17.53 -13.13 -12.15
C LEU A 355 17.30 -11.69 -11.66
N GLU A 356 16.05 -11.25 -11.51
CA GLU A 356 15.72 -9.94 -10.93
C GLU A 356 16.23 -9.80 -9.48
N LEU A 357 15.96 -10.81 -8.64
CA LEU A 357 16.42 -10.82 -7.24
C LEU A 357 17.95 -10.94 -7.15
N LEU A 358 18.57 -11.82 -7.94
CA LEU A 358 20.03 -11.98 -7.97
C LEU A 358 20.73 -10.71 -8.46
N GLN A 359 20.15 -10.02 -9.45
CA GLN A 359 20.62 -8.71 -9.90
C GLN A 359 20.58 -7.69 -8.76
N ALA A 360 19.52 -7.69 -7.94
CA ALA A 360 19.45 -6.81 -6.77
C ALA A 360 20.54 -7.11 -5.73
N PHE A 361 20.84 -8.39 -5.49
CA PHE A 361 21.94 -8.78 -4.59
C PHE A 361 23.28 -8.26 -5.09
N ILE A 362 23.61 -8.46 -6.37
CA ILE A 362 24.86 -7.96 -6.96
C ILE A 362 24.90 -6.42 -6.90
N SER A 363 23.81 -5.76 -7.28
CA SER A 363 23.73 -4.29 -7.31
C SER A 363 23.89 -3.65 -5.92
N SER A 364 23.59 -4.40 -4.86
CA SER A 364 23.70 -3.91 -3.48
C SER A 364 25.15 -3.74 -3.00
N ASN A 365 26.14 -4.25 -3.75
CA ASN A 365 27.57 -4.26 -3.43
C ASN A 365 27.83 -4.72 -1.99
N ASP A 366 27.14 -5.77 -1.58
CA ASP A 366 27.20 -6.29 -0.22
C ASP A 366 28.19 -7.44 -0.12
N SER A 367 29.20 -7.32 0.75
CA SER A 367 30.25 -8.33 0.87
C SER A 367 29.72 -9.69 1.32
N HIS A 368 28.65 -9.71 2.11
CA HIS A 368 28.08 -10.96 2.60
C HIS A 368 27.29 -11.67 1.49
N LEU A 369 26.45 -10.93 0.75
CA LEU A 369 25.73 -11.47 -0.39
C LEU A 369 26.69 -11.91 -1.50
N GLU A 370 27.77 -11.15 -1.75
CA GLU A 370 28.82 -11.53 -2.69
C GLU A 370 29.47 -12.85 -2.31
N TYR A 371 29.81 -13.02 -1.02
CA TYR A 371 30.37 -14.27 -0.54
C TYR A 371 29.44 -15.46 -0.76
N LEU A 372 28.13 -15.30 -0.50
CA LEU A 372 27.14 -16.35 -0.72
C LEU A 372 26.97 -16.67 -2.22
N LEU A 373 26.99 -15.65 -3.10
CA LEU A 373 26.97 -15.84 -4.56
C LEU A 373 28.20 -16.62 -5.04
N MET A 374 29.38 -16.32 -4.49
CA MET A 374 30.62 -17.05 -4.79
C MET A 374 30.54 -18.51 -4.34
N GLN A 375 30.08 -18.78 -3.12
CA GLN A 375 29.93 -20.15 -2.60
C GLN A 375 28.99 -20.99 -3.46
N ALA A 376 27.93 -20.39 -3.97
CA ALA A 376 26.95 -21.05 -4.83
C ALA A 376 27.35 -21.09 -6.32
N ASN A 377 28.61 -20.75 -6.67
CA ASN A 377 29.13 -20.70 -8.04
C ASN A 377 28.29 -19.80 -9.00
N GLY A 378 27.69 -18.73 -8.48
CA GLY A 378 26.77 -17.87 -9.23
C GLY A 378 27.34 -17.39 -10.56
N LYS A 379 28.60 -16.92 -10.58
CA LYS A 379 29.27 -16.42 -11.80
C LYS A 379 29.33 -17.45 -12.93
N TYR A 380 29.61 -18.72 -12.60
CA TYR A 380 29.67 -19.80 -13.58
C TYR A 380 28.27 -20.09 -14.14
N VAL A 381 27.29 -20.22 -13.24
CA VAL A 381 25.89 -20.49 -13.62
C VAL A 381 25.32 -19.37 -14.50
N PHE A 382 25.53 -18.11 -14.11
CA PHE A 382 25.05 -16.97 -14.87
C PHE A 382 25.68 -16.91 -16.27
N SER A 383 26.98 -17.20 -16.38
CA SER A 383 27.66 -17.30 -17.68
C SER A 383 27.01 -18.34 -18.59
N GLU A 384 26.66 -19.53 -18.07
CA GLU A 384 25.96 -20.55 -18.84
C GLU A 384 24.54 -20.13 -19.25
N VAL A 385 23.78 -19.53 -18.33
CA VAL A 385 22.40 -19.06 -18.58
C VAL A 385 22.38 -17.99 -19.66
N LEU A 386 23.28 -17.01 -19.60
CA LEU A 386 23.38 -15.93 -20.58
C LEU A 386 23.89 -16.43 -21.94
N ALA A 387 24.78 -17.44 -21.97
CA ALA A 387 25.22 -18.06 -23.22
C ALA A 387 24.08 -18.81 -23.94
N LYS A 388 23.19 -19.47 -23.18
CA LYS A 388 22.02 -20.16 -23.72
C LYS A 388 20.94 -19.19 -24.22
N ASN A 389 20.77 -18.06 -23.53
CA ASN A 389 19.77 -17.04 -23.85
C ASN A 389 20.39 -15.62 -23.90
N PRO A 390 21.01 -15.23 -25.02
CA PRO A 390 21.73 -13.95 -25.12
C PRO A 390 20.88 -12.70 -24.82
N GLU A 391 19.57 -12.74 -25.11
CA GLU A 391 18.63 -11.66 -24.83
C GLU A 391 18.54 -11.30 -23.34
N LEU A 392 18.79 -12.27 -22.44
CA LEU A 392 18.85 -12.02 -21.00
C LEU A 392 19.99 -11.07 -20.62
N SER A 393 21.05 -10.99 -21.42
CA SER A 393 22.16 -10.06 -21.16
C SER A 393 21.73 -8.61 -21.33
N MET A 394 20.75 -8.35 -22.21
CA MET A 394 20.16 -7.00 -22.37
C MET A 394 19.19 -6.68 -21.25
N ARG A 395 18.41 -7.68 -20.80
CA ARG A 395 17.42 -7.52 -19.72
C ARG A 395 18.06 -7.41 -18.33
N PHE A 396 19.16 -8.11 -18.09
CA PHE A 396 19.87 -8.18 -16.81
C PHE A 396 21.34 -7.76 -16.95
N PRO A 397 21.60 -6.47 -17.26
CA PRO A 397 22.94 -5.99 -17.60
C PRO A 397 23.92 -6.07 -16.42
N VAL A 398 23.44 -6.00 -15.18
CA VAL A 398 24.28 -6.11 -13.98
C VAL A 398 24.83 -7.52 -13.85
N ILE A 399 24.01 -8.54 -14.08
CA ILE A 399 24.46 -9.95 -14.09
C ILE A 399 25.45 -10.16 -15.22
N ALA A 400 25.18 -9.62 -16.41
CA ALA A 400 26.10 -9.72 -17.53
C ALA A 400 27.46 -9.06 -17.27
N ALA A 401 27.49 -7.95 -16.51
CA ALA A 401 28.72 -7.31 -16.08
C ALA A 401 29.45 -8.15 -15.02
N TYR A 402 28.71 -8.69 -14.05
CA TYR A 402 29.23 -9.57 -12.99
C TYR A 402 29.94 -10.81 -13.55
N CYS A 403 29.44 -11.39 -14.65
CA CYS A 403 30.11 -12.53 -15.29
C CYS A 403 31.48 -12.19 -15.91
N LYS A 404 31.75 -10.92 -16.24
CA LYS A 404 32.97 -10.47 -16.92
C LYS A 404 34.11 -10.11 -15.97
N VAL A 405 33.78 -9.70 -14.76
CA VAL A 405 34.71 -9.37 -13.66
C VAL A 405 35.04 -10.65 -12.93
#